data_AF-A0A6V7J3F1-F1
#
_entry.id   AF-A0A6V7J3F1-F1
#
_cell.length_a   1.000
_cell.length_b   1.000
_cell.length_c   1.000
_cell.angle_alpha   90.00
_cell.angle_beta   90.00
_cell.angle_gamma   90.00
#
_symmetry.space_group_name_H-M   'P 1'
#
loop_
_entity.id
_entity.type
_entity.pdbx_description
1 polymer ?
#
loop_
_entity_poly.entity_id
_entity_poly.type
_entity_poly.pdbx_seq_one_letter_code
_entity_poly.pdbx_strand_id
1 'polypeptide(L)' 'LKREQEEYQREGIAWQTIEYFNNQVICDLVEQNHKGILAIMDEACLNVGKVTDE' A
#
# COMPACT_ATOMS: atom_id res chain seq x y z
N LEU A 1 10.88 -11.52 -0.21
CA LEU A 1 11.82 -10.43 0.15
C LEU A 1 11.73 -10.07 1.63
N LYS A 2 10.90 -9.12 2.10
CA LYS A 2 10.90 -8.68 3.53
C LYS A 2 10.97 -9.82 4.55
N ARG A 3 10.01 -10.76 4.47
CA ARG A 3 9.85 -11.88 5.41
C ARG A 3 11.06 -12.81 5.46
N GLU A 4 11.69 -13.08 4.32
CA GLU A 4 12.86 -13.95 4.25
C GLU A 4 14.08 -13.29 4.89
N GLN A 5 14.29 -11.99 4.66
CA GLN A 5 15.39 -11.26 5.29
C GLN A 5 15.22 -11.19 6.82
N GLU A 6 13.98 -10.99 7.30
CA GLU A 6 13.66 -11.01 8.73
C GLU A 6 13.91 -12.37 9.37
N GLU A 7 13.64 -13.47 8.64
CA GLU A 7 13.92 -14.83 9.09
C GLU A 7 15.43 -15.08 9.24
N TYR A 8 16.23 -14.76 8.22
CA TYR A 8 17.68 -14.90 8.29
C TYR A 8 18.31 -14.05 9.41
N GLN A 9 17.80 -12.82 9.63
CA GLN A 9 18.23 -11.98 10.74
C GLN A 9 17.89 -12.60 12.10
N ARG A 10 16.68 -13.17 12.24
CA ARG A 10 16.24 -13.83 13.48
C ARG A 10 17.05 -15.06 13.81
N GLU A 11 17.42 -15.84 12.81
CA GLU A 11 18.24 -17.05 12.97
C GLU A 11 19.73 -16.74 13.14
N GLY A 12 20.15 -15.47 13.00
CA GLY A 12 21.55 -15.06 13.12
C GLY A 12 22.42 -15.54 11.95
N ILE A 13 21.80 -15.86 10.81
CA ILE A 13 22.47 -16.35 9.62
C ILE A 13 22.98 -15.16 8.81
N ALA A 14 24.22 -15.24 8.33
CA ALA A 14 24.79 -14.22 7.47
C ALA A 14 23.97 -14.09 6.17
N TRP A 15 23.33 -12.93 5.99
CA TRP A 15 22.51 -12.62 4.83
C TRP A 15 22.95 -11.30 4.20
N GLN A 16 23.03 -11.27 2.87
CA GLN A 16 23.26 -10.02 2.14
C GLN A 16 21.91 -9.30 1.96
N THR A 17 21.79 -8.11 2.55
CA THR A 17 20.57 -7.31 2.40
C THR A 17 20.34 -6.99 0.92
N ILE A 18 19.17 -7.39 0.43
CA ILE A 18 18.69 -7.07 -0.90
C ILE A 18 17.83 -5.81 -0.77
N GLU A 19 18.27 -4.73 -1.40
CA GLU A 19 17.45 -3.52 -1.50
C GLU A 19 16.31 -3.75 -2.49
N TYR A 20 15.10 -3.39 -2.08
CA TYR A 20 13.91 -3.46 -2.92
C TYR A 20 12.98 -2.30 -2.60
N PHE A 21 12.21 -1.87 -3.60
CA PHE A 21 11.15 -0.91 -3.38
C PHE A 21 9.94 -1.60 -2.73
N ASN A 22 9.51 -1.09 -1.57
CA ASN A 22 8.33 -1.59 -0.89
C ASN A 22 7.06 -0.92 -1.46
N ASN A 23 6.31 -1.66 -2.28
CA ASN A 23 5.07 -1.16 -2.89
C ASN A 23 3.93 -0.93 -1.89
N GLN A 24 4.10 -1.27 -0.60
CA GLN A 24 3.12 -1.00 0.44
C GLN A 24 2.66 0.46 0.43
N VAL A 25 3.56 1.41 0.15
CA VAL A 25 3.19 2.85 0.05
C VAL A 25 2.18 3.13 -1.06
N ILE A 26 2.23 2.38 -2.17
CA ILE A 26 1.28 2.50 -3.27
C ILE A 26 -0.04 1.83 -2.89
N CYS A 27 0.02 0.63 -2.29
CA CYS A 27 -1.17 -0.04 -1.77
C CYS A 27 -1.90 0.83 -0.75
N ASP A 28 -1.18 1.46 0.18
CA ASP A 28 -1.73 2.37 1.18
C ASP A 28 -2.40 3.57 0.50
N LEU A 29 -1.78 4.18 -0.52
CA LEU A 29 -2.39 5.27 -1.28
C LEU A 29 -3.71 4.88 -1.95
N VAL A 30 -3.81 3.66 -2.47
CA VAL A 30 -4.99 3.21 -3.21
C VAL A 30 -6.10 2.73 -2.28
N GLU A 31 -5.76 1.93 -1.27
CA GLU A 31 -6.69 1.10 -0.50
C GLU A 31 -6.95 1.61 0.92
N GLN A 32 -6.27 2.67 1.37
CA GLN A 32 -6.47 3.20 2.73
C GLN A 32 -7.94 3.55 2.98
N ASN A 33 -8.49 3.06 4.08
CA ASN A 33 -9.87 3.33 4.42
C ASN A 33 -10.10 4.84 4.64
N HIS A 34 -11.19 5.38 4.10
CA HIS A 34 -11.60 6.80 4.16
C HIS A 34 -10.65 7.83 3.54
N LYS A 35 -9.48 7.43 3.02
CA LYS A 35 -8.46 8.36 2.48
C LYS A 35 -7.82 7.90 1.19
N GLY A 36 -7.92 6.60 0.89
CA GLY A 36 -7.40 6.01 -0.31
C GLY A 36 -8.24 6.41 -1.51
N ILE A 37 -7.65 6.30 -2.70
CA ILE A 37 -8.29 6.63 -3.97
C ILE A 37 -9.64 5.92 -4.11
N LEU A 38 -9.72 4.64 -3.73
CA LEU A 38 -10.96 3.87 -3.80
C LEU A 38 -12.05 4.45 -2.88
N ALA A 39 -11.70 4.81 -1.64
CA ALA A 39 -12.65 5.39 -0.69
C ALA A 39 -13.19 6.74 -1.19
N ILE A 40 -12.32 7.59 -1.75
CA ILE A 40 -12.71 8.89 -2.31
C ILE A 40 -13.64 8.70 -3.52
N MET A 41 -13.33 7.73 -4.38
CA MET A 41 -14.15 7.41 -5.55
C MET A 41 -15.53 6.87 -5.15
N ASP A 42 -15.60 6.00 -4.14
CA ASP A 42 -16.87 5.49 -3.61
C ASP A 42 -17.73 6.63 -3.02
N GLU A 43 -17.13 7.54 -2.26
CA GLU A 43 -17.81 8.72 -1.72
C GLU A 43 -18.33 9.64 -2.83
N ALA A 44 -17.54 9.86 -3.88
CA ALA A 44 -17.96 10.65 -5.04
C ALA A 44 -19.17 10.02 -5.75
N CYS A 45 -19.17 8.70 -5.96
CA CYS A 45 -20.28 7.98 -6.58
C CYS A 45 -21.58 8.01 -5.76
N LEU A 46 -21.48 8.08 -4.43
CA LEU A 46 -22.63 8.10 -3.52
C LEU A 46 -23.24 9.50 -3.33
N ASN A 47 -22.50 10.56 -3.67
CA ASN A 47 -23.00 11.92 -3.52
C ASN A 47 -24.04 12.27 -4.59
N VAL A 48 -25.22 12.73 -4.15
CA VAL A 48 -26.34 13.16 -5.02
C VAL A 48 -26.05 14.56 -5.58
N GLY A 49 -25.11 14.63 -6.52
CA GLY A 49 -24.69 15.84 -7.25
C GLY A 49 -24.13 15.48 -8.63
N LYS A 50 -23.77 16.47 -9.45
CA LYS A 50 -23.05 16.18 -10.71
C LYS A 50 -21.65 15.67 -10.35
N VAL A 51 -21.44 14.37 -10.49
CA VAL A 51 -20.11 13.76 -10.43
C VAL A 51 -19.43 13.98 -11.77
N THR A 52 -18.23 14.57 -11.76
CA THR A 52 -17.40 14.83 -12.94
C THR A 52 -15.99 14.30 -12.70
N ASP A 53 -15.32 13.84 -13.75
CA ASP A 53 -13.94 13.34 -13.69
C ASP A 53 -12.89 14.47 -13.62
N GLU A 54 -13.33 15.72 -13.82
CA GLU A 54 -12.53 16.96 -13.76
C GLU A 54 -12.39 17.52 -12.34
#